data_AF-A0A835ZEA3-F1
#
_entry.id   AF-A0A835ZEA3-F1
#
_cell.length_a   1.000
_cell.length_b   1.000
_cell.length_c   1.000
_cell.angle_alpha   90.00
_cell.angle_beta   90.00
_cell.angle_gamma   90.00
#
_symmetry.space_group_name_H-M   'P 1'
#
loop_
_entity.id
_entity.type
_entity.pdbx_description
1 polymer ?
#
loop_
_entity_poly.entity_id
_entity_poly.type
_entity_poly.pdbx_seq_one_letter_code
_entity_poly.pdbx_strand_id
1 'polypeptide(L)' 'TGRWTAEEHERFLQGLREHNKQWKLIADLIRTRTVVQVRTHAQKHFQKMAR' A
#
# COMPACT_ATOMS: atom_id res chain seq x y z
N THR A 1 11.08 -4.28 11.07
CA THR A 1 9.89 -3.69 11.73
C THR A 1 8.70 -3.74 10.78
N GLY A 2 7.66 -4.52 11.11
CA GLY A 2 6.55 -4.83 10.20
C GLY A 2 5.32 -3.91 10.31
N ARG A 3 5.41 -2.81 11.06
CA ARG A 3 4.30 -1.88 11.29
C ARG A 3 4.32 -0.77 10.24
N TRP A 4 3.20 -0.58 9.54
CA TRP A 4 3.00 0.52 8.61
C TRP A 4 2.82 1.83 9.38
N THR A 5 3.54 2.88 8.97
CA THR A 5 3.37 4.22 9.53
C THR A 5 2.22 4.96 8.84
N ALA A 6 1.77 6.07 9.43
CA ALA A 6 0.76 6.93 8.83
C ALA A 6 1.22 7.49 7.47
N GLU A 7 2.47 7.94 7.38
CA GLU A 7 3.05 8.46 6.13
C GLU A 7 3.09 7.39 5.02
N GLU A 8 3.53 6.16 5.34
CA GLU A 8 3.55 5.07 4.36
C GLU A 8 2.13 4.71 3.90
N HIS A 9 1.17 4.74 4.82
CA HIS A 9 -0.22 4.45 4.49
C HIS A 9 -0.85 5.55 3.62
N GLU A 10 -0.53 6.81 3.87
CA GLU A 10 -1.00 7.93 3.06
C GLU A 10 -0.47 7.81 1.63
N ARG A 11 0.83 7.54 1.45
CA ARG A 11 1.43 7.26 0.13
C ARG A 11 0.81 6.04 -0.53
N PHE A 12 0.49 4.99 0.22
CA PHE A 12 -0.23 3.83 -0.30
C PHE A 12 -1.62 4.22 -0.84
N LEU A 13 -2.39 5.02 -0.11
CA LEU A 13 -3.71 5.49 -0.56
C LEU A 13 -3.61 6.42 -1.76
N GLN A 14 -2.58 7.28 -1.80
CA GLN A 14 -2.28 8.12 -2.96
C GLN A 14 -1.99 7.25 -4.19
N GLY A 15 -1.08 6.28 -4.05
CA GLY A 15 -0.76 5.35 -5.13
C GLY A 15 -1.94 4.52 -5.59
N LEU A 16 -2.87 4.14 -4.69
CA LEU A 16 -4.12 3.50 -5.07
C LEU A 16 -5.02 4.41 -5.92
N ARG A 17 -5.08 5.72 -5.62
CA ARG A 17 -5.88 6.67 -6.41
C ARG A 17 -5.26 6.95 -7.77
N GLU A 18 -3.94 7.13 -7.83
CA GLU A 18 -3.23 7.51 -9.06
C GLU A 18 -2.95 6.32 -9.99
N HIS A 19 -2.59 5.16 -9.44
CA HIS A 19 -2.11 4.00 -10.20
C HIS A 19 -3.00 2.75 -10.02
N ASN A 20 -4.15 2.88 -9.35
CA ASN A 20 -5.05 1.76 -9.08
C ASN A 20 -4.32 0.58 -8.40
N LYS A 21 -4.24 -0.57 -9.05
CA LYS A 21 -3.64 -1.81 -8.51
C LYS A 21 -2.23 -2.06 -9.06
N GLN A 22 -1.55 -1.04 -9.56
CA GLN A 22 -0.16 -1.18 -10.02
C GLN A 22 0.81 -1.17 -8.83
N TRP A 23 0.90 -2.30 -8.14
CA TRP A 23 1.67 -2.46 -6.89
C TRP A 23 3.15 -2.11 -7.00
N LYS A 24 3.75 -2.27 -8.19
CA LYS A 24 5.14 -1.89 -8.44
C LYS A 24 5.32 -0.38 -8.31
N LEU A 25 4.49 0.42 -8.98
CA LEU A 25 4.52 1.87 -8.89
C LEU A 25 4.18 2.38 -7.48
N ILE A 26 3.24 1.72 -6.80
CA ILE A 26 2.89 2.07 -5.42
C ILE A 26 4.04 1.79 -4.46
N ALA A 27 4.76 0.67 -4.63
CA ALA A 27 5.96 0.37 -3.85
C ALA A 27 7.07 1.40 -4.12
N ASP A 28 7.27 1.77 -5.39
CA ASP A 28 8.25 2.78 -5.79
C ASP A 28 7.91 4.17 -5.22
N LEU A 29 6.61 4.50 -5.10
CA LEU A 29 6.14 5.74 -4.46
C LEU A 29 6.41 5.75 -2.94
N ILE A 30 6.18 4.62 -2.27
CA ILE A 30 6.40 4.51 -0.81
C ILE A 30 7.90 4.46 -0.49
N ARG A 31 8.73 3.87 -1.35
CA ARG A 31 10.20 3.68 -1.26
C ARG A 31 10.68 2.77 -0.12
N THR A 32 9.97 2.73 1.00
CA THR A 32 10.33 1.95 2.20
C THR A 32 9.71 0.55 2.25
N ARG A 33 8.83 0.23 1.30
CA ARG A 33 8.07 -1.03 1.26
C ARG A 33 8.25 -1.72 -0.08
N THR A 34 8.47 -3.02 -0.03
CA THR A 34 8.55 -3.87 -1.22
C THR A 34 7.17 -4.13 -1.80
N VAL A 35 7.12 -4.48 -3.09
CA VAL A 35 5.87 -4.84 -3.80
C VAL A 35 5.08 -5.93 -3.06
N VAL A 36 5.77 -6.91 -2.48
CA VAL A 36 5.13 -7.99 -1.71
C VAL A 36 4.46 -7.44 -0.45
N GLN A 37 5.15 -6.58 0.30
CA GLN A 37 4.59 -5.94 1.50
C GLN A 37 3.40 -5.05 1.18
N VAL A 38 3.46 -4.28 0.09
CA VAL A 38 2.35 -3.45 -0.41
C VAL A 38 1.14 -4.33 -0.71
N ARG A 39 1.34 -5.47 -1.39
CA ARG A 39 0.25 -6.38 -1.76
C ARG A 39 -0.40 -7.02 -0.53
N THR A 40 0.39 -7.47 0.44
CA THR A 40 -0.15 -8.02 1.71
C THR A 40 -0.90 -6.96 2.52
N HIS A 41 -0.41 -5.72 2.54
CA HIS A 41 -1.10 -4.60 3.19
C HIS A 41 -2.42 -4.29 2.49
N ALA A 42 -2.41 -4.22 1.15
CA ALA A 42 -3.61 -4.00 0.34
C ALA A 42 -4.67 -5.07 0.59
N GLN A 43 -4.28 -6.36 0.64
CA GLN A 43 -5.20 -7.45 0.95
C GLN A 43 -5.91 -7.22 2.29
N LYS A 44 -5.16 -6.95 3.36
CA LYS A 44 -5.73 -6.70 4.70
C LYS A 44 -6.58 -5.44 4.73
N HIS A 45 -6.17 -4.39 4.00
CA HIS A 45 -6.92 -3.14 3.89
C HIS A 45 -8.28 -3.36 3.21
N PHE A 46 -8.31 -4.07 2.07
CA PHE A 46 -9.56 -4.37 1.37
C PHE A 46 -10.47 -5.33 2.14
N GLN A 47 -9.89 -6.32 2.85
CA GLN A 47 -10.69 -7.18 3.74
C GLN A 47 -11.39 -6.40 4.85
N LYS A 48 -10.76 -5.34 5.38
CA LYS A 48 -11.38 -4.46 6.37
C LYS A 48 -12.44 -3.55 5.76
N MET A 49 -12.27 -3.07 4.53
CA MET A 49 -13.24 -2.21 3.86
C MET A 49 -14.45 -2.96 3.30
N ALA A 50 -14.30 -4.26 3.00
CA ALA A 50 -15.38 -5.11 2.51
C ALA A 50 -16.30 -5.63 3.64
N ARG A 51 -16.06 -5.22 4.88
CA ARG A 51 -16.85 -5.56 6.06
C ARG A 51 -17.62 -4.33 6.52
#